data_AF-A0A7S3S0R2-F1
#
_entry.id   AF-A0A7S3S0R2-F1
#
_cell.length_a   1.000
_cell.length_b   1.000
_cell.length_c   1.000
_cell.angle_alpha   90.00
_cell.angle_beta   90.00
_cell.angle_gamma   90.00
#
_symmetry.space_group_name_H-M   'P 1'
#
loop_
_entity.id
_entity.type
_entity.pdbx_description
1 polymer ?
#
loop_
_entity_poly.entity_id
_entity_poly.type
_entity_poly.pdbx_seq_one_letter_code
_entity_poly.pdbx_strand_id
1 'polypeptide(L)'
;ASNQRSGAGHSGRVQAVSWLSNDSRLFISAGDSTLKVWDVTALQESAASVALRAPVTAAALGSTAQAATALGDGTVRLVDMRRTVEVQSRARALAANHGGCRRCGARLRATVDE
;
A
#
# COMPACT_ATOMS: atom_id res chain seq x y z
N ALA A 1 -3.79 -16.66 21.90
CA ALA A 1 -4.06 -16.37 20.48
C ALA A 1 -4.52 -14.92 20.37
N SER A 2 -3.62 -13.99 20.03
CA SER A 2 -3.96 -12.59 19.70
C SER A 2 -2.73 -11.93 19.08
N ASN A 3 -2.41 -12.30 17.84
CA ASN A 3 -1.36 -11.64 17.08
C ASN A 3 -1.98 -10.48 16.29
N GLN A 4 -2.49 -9.47 17.01
CA GLN A 4 -2.92 -8.21 16.40
C GLN A 4 -1.70 -7.28 16.41
N ARG A 5 -0.99 -7.24 15.28
CA ARG A 5 0.08 -6.27 15.03
C ARG A 5 -0.57 -4.97 14.56
N SER A 6 -0.51 -3.96 15.42
CA SER A 6 -1.31 -2.72 15.43
C SER A 6 -1.17 -1.77 14.23
N GLY A 7 -0.43 -2.14 13.18
CA GLY A 7 -0.26 -1.33 11.95
C GLY A 7 -0.51 -2.09 10.64
N ALA A 8 -0.76 -3.41 10.73
CA ALA A 8 -0.76 -4.33 9.59
C ALA A 8 -2.15 -4.66 9.06
N GLY A 9 -3.20 -3.92 9.44
CA GLY A 9 -4.59 -4.28 9.18
C GLY A 9 -5.49 -3.07 8.92
N HIS A 10 -6.77 -3.31 8.67
CA HIS A 10 -7.77 -2.26 8.75
C HIS A 10 -7.99 -1.86 10.22
N SER A 11 -8.15 -0.56 10.48
CA SER A 11 -8.42 -0.03 11.83
C SER A 11 -9.89 -0.16 12.22
N GLY A 12 -10.75 -0.47 11.24
CA GLY A 12 -12.18 -0.63 11.41
C GLY A 12 -12.73 -1.87 10.69
N ARG A 13 -14.06 -1.93 10.58
CA ARG A 13 -14.76 -3.05 9.94
C ARG A 13 -14.31 -3.17 8.47
N VAL A 14 -13.99 -4.41 8.08
CA VAL A 14 -13.81 -4.79 6.68
C VAL A 14 -15.18 -5.10 6.10
N GLN A 15 -15.55 -4.39 5.03
CA GLN A 15 -16.84 -4.52 4.35
C GLN A 15 -16.79 -5.51 3.19
N ALA A 16 -15.64 -5.64 2.54
CA ALA A 16 -15.48 -6.54 1.40
C ALA A 16 -14.04 -7.04 1.27
N VAL A 17 -13.90 -8.26 0.74
CA VAL A 17 -12.62 -8.85 0.34
C VAL A 17 -12.83 -9.58 -0.99
N SER A 18 -11.87 -9.47 -1.91
CA SER A 18 -11.87 -10.24 -3.17
C SER A 18 -10.46 -10.59 -3.60
N TRP A 19 -10.29 -11.81 -4.11
CA TRP A 19 -9.07 -12.23 -4.80
C TRP A 19 -8.95 -11.56 -6.16
N LEU A 20 -7.71 -11.37 -6.60
CA LEU A 20 -7.43 -10.97 -7.97
C LEU A 20 -7.35 -12.21 -8.87
N SER A 21 -8.08 -12.20 -9.99
CA SER A 21 -8.13 -13.35 -10.90
C SER A 21 -6.85 -13.52 -11.73
N ASN A 22 -6.03 -12.47 -11.86
CA ASN A 22 -4.76 -12.52 -12.57
C ASN A 22 -3.57 -12.89 -11.68
N ASP A 23 -3.71 -12.85 -10.35
CA ASP A 23 -2.65 -13.17 -9.41
C ASP A 23 -3.23 -13.82 -8.15
N SER A 24 -3.03 -15.13 -8.01
CA SER A 24 -3.51 -15.91 -6.86
C SER A 24 -2.83 -15.54 -5.54
N ARG A 25 -1.80 -14.69 -5.57
CA ARG A 25 -1.11 -14.19 -4.39
C ARG A 25 -1.65 -12.85 -3.93
N LEU A 26 -2.50 -12.19 -4.72
CA LEU A 26 -3.00 -10.87 -4.40
C LEU A 26 -4.50 -10.88 -4.08
N PHE A 27 -4.86 -10.17 -3.02
CA PHE A 27 -6.25 -9.88 -2.71
C PHE A 27 -6.44 -8.44 -2.28
N ILE A 28 -7.67 -7.96 -2.43
CA ILE A 28 -8.08 -6.62 -2.06
C ILE A 28 -9.02 -6.72 -0.86
N SER A 29 -8.89 -5.78 0.08
CA SER A 29 -9.88 -5.54 1.11
C SER A 29 -10.32 -4.09 1.13
N ALA A 30 -11.59 -3.87 1.48
CA ALA A 30 -12.19 -2.57 1.70
C ALA A 30 -12.69 -2.48 3.13
N GLY A 31 -12.32 -1.43 3.84
CA GLY A 31 -12.71 -1.23 5.24
C GLY A 31 -12.24 0.12 5.72
N ASP A 32 -12.64 0.51 6.94
CA ASP A 32 -12.36 1.84 7.49
C ASP A 32 -12.57 2.97 6.46
N SER A 33 -11.58 3.82 6.21
CA SER A 33 -11.56 4.82 5.14
C SER A 33 -10.50 4.45 4.09
N THR A 34 -10.21 3.16 3.88
CA THR A 34 -9.15 2.72 2.96
C THR A 34 -9.52 1.49 2.12
N LEU A 35 -8.89 1.40 0.96
CA LEU A 35 -8.75 0.13 0.23
C LEU A 35 -7.32 -0.35 0.39
N LYS A 36 -7.13 -1.63 0.68
CA LYS A 36 -5.80 -2.24 0.85
C LYS A 36 -5.62 -3.38 -0.14
N VAL A 37 -4.41 -3.51 -0.66
CA VAL A 37 -3.95 -4.64 -1.48
C VAL A 37 -2.97 -5.44 -0.65
N TRP A 38 -3.09 -6.76 -0.70
CA TRP A 38 -2.31 -7.69 0.11
C TRP A 38 -1.60 -8.69 -0.77
N ASP A 39 -0.38 -9.06 -0.36
CA ASP A 39 0.35 -10.19 -0.92
C ASP A 39 0.39 -11.33 0.11
N VAL A 40 -0.13 -12.49 -0.27
CA VAL A 40 -0.20 -13.71 0.55
C VAL A 40 1.18 -14.16 1.03
N THR A 41 2.23 -13.92 0.24
CA THR A 41 3.59 -14.34 0.61
C THR A 41 4.20 -13.46 1.69
N ALA A 42 3.74 -12.21 1.80
CA ALA A 42 4.31 -11.17 2.65
C ALA A 42 3.34 -10.63 3.71
N LEU A 43 2.23 -11.36 3.99
CA LEU A 43 1.05 -11.09 4.87
C LEU A 43 1.23 -10.30 6.18
N GLN A 44 2.45 -9.93 6.54
CA GLN A 44 2.77 -9.00 7.61
C GLN A 44 2.29 -7.57 7.35
N GLU A 45 2.16 -7.12 6.09
CA GLU A 45 1.71 -5.75 5.77
C GLU A 45 0.96 -5.68 4.43
N SER A 46 0.06 -4.70 4.28
CA SER A 46 -0.60 -4.43 2.99
C SER A 46 0.41 -3.86 1.99
N ALA A 47 0.53 -4.47 0.81
CA ALA A 47 1.44 -4.05 -0.25
C ALA A 47 1.12 -2.64 -0.78
N ALA A 48 -0.16 -2.25 -0.77
CA ALA A 48 -0.59 -0.90 -1.12
C ALA A 48 -1.85 -0.51 -0.35
N SER A 49 -2.06 0.80 -0.18
CA SER A 49 -3.23 1.36 0.48
C SER A 49 -3.69 2.62 -0.25
N VAL A 50 -4.99 2.74 -0.51
CA VAL A 50 -5.62 3.92 -1.08
C VAL A 50 -6.51 4.56 -0.02
N ALA A 51 -6.23 5.81 0.32
CA ALA A 51 -7.06 6.57 1.24
C ALA A 51 -8.35 7.06 0.57
N LEU A 52 -9.46 6.89 1.27
CA LEU A 52 -10.78 7.38 0.91
C LEU A 52 -11.14 8.56 1.82
N ARG A 53 -11.99 9.47 1.33
CA ARG A 53 -12.31 10.73 2.03
C ARG A 53 -13.33 10.56 3.15
N ALA A 54 -13.94 9.39 3.24
CA ALA A 54 -14.93 9.03 4.26
C ALA A 54 -14.93 7.51 4.46
N PRO A 55 -15.56 7.01 5.55
CA PRO A 55 -15.63 5.59 5.84
C PRO A 55 -16.41 4.82 4.78
N VAL A 56 -15.96 3.61 4.47
CA VAL A 56 -16.61 2.68 3.56
C VAL A 56 -17.81 2.05 4.27
N THR A 57 -19.00 2.28 3.72
CA THR A 57 -20.26 1.69 4.21
C THR A 57 -20.60 0.42 3.45
N ALA A 58 -20.26 0.35 2.16
CA ALA A 58 -20.36 -0.85 1.33
C ALA A 58 -19.30 -0.80 0.20
N ALA A 59 -18.89 -1.97 -0.29
CA ALA A 59 -17.96 -2.06 -1.40
C ALA A 59 -18.26 -3.26 -2.31
N ALA A 60 -18.11 -3.06 -3.61
CA ALA A 60 -18.09 -4.11 -4.62
C ALA A 60 -16.68 -4.15 -5.24
N LEU A 61 -15.99 -5.28 -5.04
CA LEU A 61 -14.63 -5.48 -5.52
C LEU A 61 -14.65 -6.39 -6.73
N GLY A 62 -14.07 -5.93 -7.83
CA GLY A 62 -13.86 -6.72 -9.04
C GLY A 62 -12.59 -7.56 -8.95
N SER A 63 -12.58 -8.71 -9.61
CA SER A 63 -11.43 -9.61 -9.68
C SER A 63 -10.24 -9.05 -10.47
N THR A 64 -10.45 -7.92 -11.15
CA THR A 64 -9.48 -7.25 -12.02
C THR A 64 -8.79 -6.06 -11.38
N ALA A 65 -8.85 -5.92 -10.05
CA ALA A 65 -8.33 -4.81 -9.26
C ALA A 65 -9.07 -3.47 -9.42
N GLN A 66 -10.37 -3.55 -9.75
CA GLN A 66 -11.29 -2.42 -9.74
C GLN A 66 -12.19 -2.50 -8.51
N ALA A 67 -12.57 -1.35 -7.94
CA ALA A 67 -13.44 -1.27 -6.78
C ALA A 67 -14.47 -0.15 -6.94
N ALA A 68 -15.72 -0.44 -6.60
CA ALA A 68 -16.75 0.55 -6.34
C ALA A 68 -17.01 0.62 -4.84
N THR A 69 -16.86 1.81 -4.25
CA THR A 69 -17.05 2.03 -2.81
C THR A 69 -18.15 3.05 -2.57
N ALA A 70 -19.11 2.70 -1.71
CA ALA A 70 -20.07 3.63 -1.14
C ALA A 70 -19.50 4.19 0.17
N LEU A 71 -19.54 5.51 0.32
CA LEU A 71 -18.93 6.21 1.43
C LEU A 71 -20.00 6.83 2.34
N GLY A 72 -19.63 7.03 3.61
CA GLY A 72 -20.50 7.67 4.61
C GLY A 72 -20.81 9.15 4.33
N ASP A 73 -20.13 9.79 3.37
CA ASP A 73 -20.42 11.16 2.93
C ASP A 73 -21.50 11.23 1.82
N GLY A 74 -22.11 10.10 1.48
CA GLY A 74 -23.13 10.00 0.44
C GLY A 74 -22.58 9.90 -0.99
N THR A 75 -21.27 9.77 -1.15
CA THR A 75 -20.63 9.62 -2.47
C THR A 75 -20.31 8.16 -2.79
N VAL A 76 -20.16 7.88 -4.09
CA VAL A 76 -19.61 6.63 -4.60
C VAL A 76 -18.29 6.93 -5.30
N ARG A 77 -17.26 6.14 -5.02
CA ARG A 77 -15.96 6.23 -5.70
C ARG A 77 -15.64 4.96 -6.45
N LEU A 78 -15.19 5.14 -7.69
CA LEU A 78 -14.57 4.10 -8.49
C LEU A 78 -13.06 4.23 -8.38
N VAL A 79 -12.39 3.12 -8.06
CA VAL A 79 -10.94 3.06 -7.87
C VAL A 79 -10.38 1.94 -8.72
N ASP A 80 -9.35 2.25 -9.51
CA ASP A 80 -8.50 1.26 -10.17
C ASP A 80 -7.20 1.12 -9.38
N MET A 81 -6.97 -0.05 -8.81
CA MET A 81 -5.84 -0.33 -7.93
C MET A 81 -4.63 -0.93 -8.67
N ARG A 82 -4.72 -1.18 -9.98
CA ARG A 82 -3.57 -1.63 -10.78
C ARG A 82 -2.45 -0.59 -10.79
N ARG A 83 -2.84 0.69 -10.93
CA ARG A 83 -1.90 1.82 -10.92
C ARG A 83 -1.21 1.98 -9.57
N THR A 84 -1.88 1.64 -8.47
CA THR A 84 -1.33 1.80 -7.13
C THR A 84 -0.22 0.78 -6.85
N VAL A 85 -0.35 -0.44 -7.37
CA VAL A 85 0.69 -1.49 -7.24
C VAL A 85 1.94 -1.13 -8.04
N GLU A 86 1.80 -0.59 -9.26
CA GLU A 86 2.93 -0.18 -10.10
C GLU A 86 3.70 1.03 -9.55
N VAL A 87 3.01 2.00 -8.94
CA VAL A 87 3.65 3.20 -8.38
C VAL A 87 4.48 2.84 -7.13
N GLN A 88 3.99 1.91 -6.29
CA GLN A 88 4.69 1.47 -5.08
C GLN A 88 5.89 0.56 -5.38
N SER A 89 5.80 -0.33 -6.39
CA SER A 89 6.96 -1.17 -6.78
C SER A 89 8.12 -0.32 -7.31
N ARG A 90 7.83 0.74 -8.08
CA ARG A 90 8.83 1.73 -8.52
C ARG A 90 9.40 2.52 -7.34
N ALA A 91 8.57 2.95 -6.38
CA ALA A 91 9.03 3.65 -5.19
C ALA A 91 9.90 2.78 -4.27
N ARG A 92 9.56 1.50 -4.08
CA ARG A 92 10.39 0.53 -3.34
C ARG A 92 11.73 0.28 -4.04
N ALA A 93 11.75 0.16 -5.37
CA ALA A 93 12.99 0.02 -6.13
C ALA A 93 13.88 1.27 -6.05
N LEU A 94 13.29 2.47 -6.09
CA LEU A 94 14.01 3.75 -5.91
C LEU A 94 14.59 3.90 -4.49
N ALA A 95 13.85 3.51 -3.46
CA ALA A 95 14.33 3.51 -2.09
C ALA A 95 15.47 2.49 -1.86
N ALA A 96 15.41 1.33 -2.52
CA ALA A 96 16.48 0.34 -2.48
C ALA A 96 17.78 0.82 -3.15
N ASN A 97 17.69 1.65 -4.20
CA ASN A 97 18.85 2.19 -4.91
C ASN A 97 19.56 3.34 -4.19
N HIS A 98 18.93 4.01 -3.21
CA HIS A 98 19.57 5.07 -2.43
C HIS A 98 20.20 4.60 -1.09
N GLY A 99 20.25 3.29 -0.84
CA GLY A 99 20.80 2.71 0.39
C GLY A 99 22.30 2.40 0.38
N GLY A 100 23.04 2.75 -0.68
CA GLY A 100 24.36 2.19 -0.94
C GLY A 100 25.52 3.18 -1.06
N CYS A 101 25.77 4.05 -0.07
CA CYS A 101 27.12 4.56 0.14
C CYS A 101 27.33 4.97 1.61
N ARG A 102 27.84 4.04 2.42
CA ARG A 102 28.48 4.37 3.71
C ARG A 102 29.94 3.97 3.60
N ARG A 103 30.82 4.98 3.74
CA ARG A 103 32.28 4.95 3.86
C ARG A 103 33.10 4.85 2.56
N CYS A 104 33.52 6.02 2.09
CA CYS A 104 34.95 6.25 1.83
C CYS A 104 35.39 7.40 2.74
N GLY A 105 36.04 7.06 3.86
CA GLY A 105 36.85 8.02 4.59
C GLY A 105 38.15 8.22 3.82
N ALA A 106 38.31 9.38 3.21
CA ALA A 106 39.62 9.89 2.81
C ALA A 106 39.81 11.24 3.49
N ARG A 107 40.64 11.25 4.54
CA ARG A 107 41.29 12.47 5.04
C ARG A 107 42.17 13.02 3.92
N LEU A 108 42.10 14.31 3.65
CA LEU A 108 43.26 15.09 3.22
C LEU A 108 43.17 16.49 3.85
N ARG A 109 44.30 16.90 4.41
CA ARG A 109 44.54 18.16 5.13
C ARG A 109 44.65 19.34 4.17
N ALA A 110 44.38 20.52 4.74
CA ALA A 110 44.88 21.88 4.46
C ALA A 110 45.80 22.12 3.25
N THR A 111 45.59 23.24 2.54
CA THR A 111 46.44 24.46 2.61
C THR A 111 45.79 25.65 1.90
N VAL A 112 46.21 26.85 2.33
CA VAL A 112 45.95 28.21 1.83
C VAL A 112 46.70 28.49 0.52
N ASP A 113 46.15 29.40 -0.29
CA ASP A 113 46.72 30.36 -1.29
C ASP A 113 45.71 30.48 -2.46
N GLU A 114 45.33 31.64 -3.02
CA GLU A 114 45.78 33.04 -2.96
C GLU A 114 44.56 33.95 -3.20
#